data_AF-A0A2G7FIS7-F1
#
_entry.id   AF-A0A2G7FIS7-F1
#
_cell.length_a   1.000
_cell.length_b   1.000
_cell.length_c   1.000
_cell.angle_alpha   90.00
_cell.angle_beta   90.00
_cell.angle_gamma   90.00
#
_symmetry.space_group_name_H-M   'P 1'
#
loop_
_entity.id
_entity.type
_entity.pdbx_description
1 polymer ?
#
loop_
_entity_poly.entity_id
_entity_poly.type
_entity_poly.pdbx_seq_one_letter_code
_entity_poly.pdbx_strand_id
1 'polypeptide(L)'
;MSTIGNRSNGLSIAEFEGMLRQAVDQRSRAYSFVSSLSICWENDQTNAKGDCDKFRDIVHLFGFPTPEQYAIPLQDRTPGWNLHVKVGAMIGQGLYAPGRGLFLLHYAGHGVERDGHLFFTSENGRRFNVGLLLGLADGNGYMLSPDSEIDIVFIFDSCFSHVATRNMVNAERIVEVLAATSPNSPLANAAQGRASFTGKLWNEIMHRKAQGHKSVELAELMDTLITKSPQVRPSYKLLIGVHSLRLELPGGSGSTVVPPPVVEPQYFAVFSVYVAQSLSASGIAALVEWIHSLPRTVGLALDSAYETSSMLFIFRASQYIFLKLNGINNVTLLGYTWVPNIVPQIPRAEAPDAANKQKENLPPLQLGAARKRRHTDF
;
A
#
# COMPACT_ATOMS: atom_id res chain seq x y z
N MET A 1 3.55 26.01 31.99
CA MET A 1 3.34 24.59 32.36
C MET A 1 1.85 24.39 32.64
N SER A 2 1.14 23.80 31.68
CA SER A 2 -0.13 23.10 31.89
C SER A 2 -0.04 21.86 31.02
N THR A 3 -0.09 20.70 31.66
CA THR A 3 0.15 19.39 31.09
C THR A 3 -1.12 18.81 30.48
N ILE A 4 -0.99 18.34 29.24
CA ILE A 4 -1.33 16.99 28.77
C ILE A 4 -2.79 16.55 29.00
N GLY A 5 -3.54 16.54 27.90
CA GLY A 5 -4.71 15.71 27.67
C GLY A 5 -4.73 15.25 26.22
N ASN A 6 -3.66 14.60 25.75
CA ASN A 6 -3.56 14.06 24.40
C ASN A 6 -4.48 12.82 24.30
N ARG A 7 -5.74 13.01 23.88
CA ARG A 7 -6.64 11.90 23.56
C ARG A 7 -6.07 11.15 22.37
N SER A 8 -5.89 9.84 22.50
CA SER A 8 -5.47 8.97 21.38
C SER A 8 -6.56 8.93 20.30
N ASN A 9 -6.26 9.42 19.11
CA ASN A 9 -7.14 9.51 17.93
C ASN A 9 -7.25 8.17 17.17
N GLY A 10 -7.85 7.14 17.77
CA GLY A 10 -8.14 5.89 17.05
C GLY A 10 -9.19 6.05 15.96
N LEU A 11 -9.33 5.06 15.06
CA LEU A 11 -10.39 5.06 14.06
C LEU A 11 -11.77 4.96 14.74
N SER A 12 -12.77 5.67 14.23
CA SER A 12 -14.16 5.36 14.58
C SER A 12 -14.54 3.97 14.06
N ILE A 13 -15.60 3.37 14.61
CA ILE A 13 -16.08 2.05 14.17
C ILE A 13 -16.46 2.09 12.68
N ALA A 14 -17.12 3.16 12.22
CA ALA A 14 -17.52 3.32 10.83
C ALA A 14 -16.31 3.43 9.88
N GLU A 15 -15.28 4.19 10.26
CA GLU A 15 -14.04 4.28 9.48
C GLU A 15 -13.31 2.94 9.43
N PHE A 16 -13.25 2.22 10.56
CA PHE A 16 -12.64 0.90 10.66
C PHE A 16 -13.34 -0.13 9.76
N GLU A 17 -14.67 -0.22 9.84
CA GLU A 17 -15.44 -1.16 9.01
C GLU A 17 -15.39 -0.78 7.54
N GLY A 18 -15.53 0.51 7.22
CA GLY A 18 -15.40 1.02 5.87
C GLY A 18 -14.05 0.66 5.25
N MET A 19 -12.97 0.94 5.98
CA MET A 19 -11.61 0.59 5.59
C MET A 19 -11.45 -0.90 5.29
N LEU A 20 -11.88 -1.79 6.19
CA LEU A 20 -11.72 -3.23 5.99
C LEU A 20 -12.55 -3.73 4.80
N ARG A 21 -13.81 -3.30 4.69
CA ARG A 21 -14.67 -3.64 3.54
C ARG A 21 -14.06 -3.17 2.24
N GLN A 22 -13.43 -2.00 2.26
CA GLN A 22 -12.79 -1.46 1.09
C GLN A 22 -11.51 -2.21 0.72
N ALA A 23 -10.68 -2.55 1.70
CA ALA A 23 -9.46 -3.30 1.45
C ALA A 23 -9.72 -4.69 0.84
N VAL A 24 -10.87 -5.31 1.12
CA VAL A 24 -11.24 -6.62 0.56
C VAL A 24 -12.07 -6.54 -0.71
N ASP A 25 -12.51 -5.33 -1.11
CA ASP A 25 -13.23 -5.13 -2.36
C ASP A 25 -12.31 -5.42 -3.56
N GLN A 26 -12.81 -6.23 -4.49
CA GLN A 26 -12.11 -6.72 -5.69
C GLN A 26 -12.76 -6.25 -6.99
N ARG A 27 -13.70 -5.29 -6.93
CA ARG A 27 -14.37 -4.77 -8.13
C ARG A 27 -13.38 -4.13 -9.08
N SER A 28 -13.48 -4.46 -10.37
CA SER A 28 -12.81 -3.71 -11.42
C SER A 28 -13.60 -2.44 -11.77
N ARG A 29 -12.88 -1.43 -12.23
CA ARG A 29 -13.45 -0.17 -12.72
C ARG A 29 -13.39 -0.16 -14.24
N ALA A 30 -14.47 0.26 -14.88
CA ALA A 30 -14.46 0.58 -16.30
C ALA A 30 -13.99 2.02 -16.48
N TYR A 31 -13.06 2.23 -17.40
CA TYR A 31 -12.57 3.56 -17.76
C TYR A 31 -13.07 3.92 -19.15
N SER A 32 -13.71 5.07 -19.26
CA SER A 32 -14.16 5.62 -20.54
C SER A 32 -13.05 6.35 -21.29
N PHE A 33 -12.02 6.78 -20.56
CA PHE A 33 -10.85 7.46 -21.10
C PHE A 33 -9.58 6.97 -20.42
N VAL A 34 -8.55 6.68 -21.22
CA VAL A 34 -7.23 6.31 -20.72
C VAL A 34 -6.17 7.11 -21.47
N SER A 35 -5.32 7.81 -20.73
CA SER A 35 -4.12 8.45 -21.27
C SER A 35 -2.88 7.97 -20.52
N SER A 36 -1.72 7.99 -21.20
CA SER A 36 -0.49 7.44 -20.62
C SER A 36 0.73 8.19 -21.12
N LEU A 37 1.70 8.41 -20.24
CA LEU A 37 2.94 9.14 -20.52
C LEU A 37 4.14 8.33 -19.99
N SER A 38 5.13 8.12 -20.86
CA SER A 38 6.42 7.49 -20.51
C SER A 38 7.54 8.52 -20.64
N ILE A 39 8.34 8.67 -19.60
CA ILE A 39 9.35 9.71 -19.48
C ILE A 39 10.72 9.07 -19.30
N CYS A 40 11.72 9.56 -20.03
CA CYS A 40 13.14 9.30 -19.78
C CYS A 40 13.96 10.54 -20.14
N TRP A 41 15.22 10.61 -19.72
CA TRP A 41 16.11 11.66 -20.22
C TRP A 41 16.64 11.31 -21.62
N GLU A 42 16.94 12.33 -22.43
CA GLU A 42 17.72 12.13 -23.65
C GLU A 42 19.11 11.56 -23.33
N ASN A 43 19.58 10.64 -24.17
CA ASN A 43 20.86 9.95 -24.04
C ASN A 43 21.08 9.23 -22.70
N ASP A 44 20.00 8.82 -22.02
CA ASP A 44 20.10 8.04 -20.80
C ASP A 44 20.78 6.68 -21.05
N GLN A 45 21.77 6.36 -20.22
CA GLN A 45 22.58 5.14 -20.27
C GLN A 45 22.09 4.00 -19.38
N THR A 46 20.92 4.12 -18.75
CA THR A 46 20.33 3.06 -17.92
C THR A 46 19.48 2.05 -18.70
N ASN A 47 19.41 2.21 -20.03
CA ASN A 47 18.44 1.54 -20.92
C ASN A 47 16.99 2.05 -20.76
N ALA A 48 16.80 3.27 -20.24
CA ALA A 48 15.47 3.85 -20.01
C ALA A 48 14.59 3.88 -21.26
N LYS A 49 15.18 4.09 -22.46
CA LYS A 49 14.44 4.02 -23.72
C LYS A 49 13.82 2.63 -23.94
N GLY A 50 14.59 1.57 -23.68
CA GLY A 50 14.11 0.19 -23.76
C GLY A 50 13.06 -0.13 -22.69
N ASP A 51 13.03 0.60 -21.57
CA ASP A 51 11.96 0.50 -20.57
C ASP A 51 10.72 1.31 -20.96
N CYS A 52 10.87 2.46 -21.64
CA CYS A 52 9.74 3.16 -22.27
C CYS A 52 9.04 2.30 -23.33
N ASP A 53 9.79 1.52 -24.10
CA ASP A 53 9.22 0.54 -25.04
C ASP A 53 8.47 -0.58 -24.32
N LYS A 54 9.04 -1.14 -23.23
CA LYS A 54 8.33 -2.15 -22.43
C LYS A 54 7.08 -1.59 -21.76
N PHE A 55 7.10 -0.34 -21.30
CA PHE A 55 5.91 0.31 -20.76
C PHE A 55 4.82 0.46 -21.82
N ARG A 56 5.16 0.85 -23.06
CA ARG A 56 4.21 0.80 -24.19
C ARG A 56 3.61 -0.59 -24.33
N ASP A 57 4.43 -1.63 -24.30
CA ASP A 57 3.95 -3.01 -24.43
C ASP A 57 3.03 -3.40 -23.24
N ILE A 58 3.33 -2.97 -22.01
CA ILE A 58 2.45 -3.13 -20.84
C ILE A 58 1.09 -2.45 -21.06
N VAL A 59 1.08 -1.19 -21.52
CA VAL A 59 -0.15 -0.43 -21.78
C VAL A 59 -1.00 -1.13 -22.85
N HIS A 60 -0.37 -1.65 -23.90
CA HIS A 60 -1.05 -2.44 -24.93
C HIS A 60 -1.57 -3.78 -24.42
N LEU A 61 -0.94 -4.40 -23.42
CA LEU A 61 -1.45 -5.65 -22.84
C LEU A 61 -2.81 -5.49 -22.18
N PHE A 62 -3.10 -4.30 -21.64
CA PHE A 62 -4.39 -3.90 -21.08
C PHE A 62 -5.36 -3.34 -22.15
N GLY A 63 -4.95 -3.28 -23.43
CA GLY A 63 -5.76 -2.76 -24.52
C GLY A 63 -5.91 -1.24 -24.54
N PHE A 64 -5.03 -0.52 -23.86
CA PHE A 64 -5.07 0.94 -23.80
C PHE A 64 -4.35 1.57 -25.01
N PRO A 65 -4.64 2.86 -25.31
CA PRO A 65 -3.96 3.59 -26.38
C PRO A 65 -2.44 3.65 -26.16
N THR A 66 -1.68 3.77 -27.26
CA THR A 66 -0.23 3.94 -27.19
C THR A 66 0.14 5.12 -26.29
N PRO A 67 1.01 4.93 -25.28
CA PRO A 67 1.44 6.02 -24.42
C PRO A 67 2.25 7.04 -25.21
N GLU A 68 2.10 8.31 -24.85
CA GLU A 68 3.02 9.33 -25.30
C GLU A 68 4.40 9.07 -24.68
N GLN A 69 5.46 9.16 -25.48
CA GLN A 69 6.84 9.06 -25.00
C GLN A 69 7.48 10.44 -25.02
N TYR A 70 8.04 10.87 -23.90
CA TYR A 70 8.69 12.16 -23.74
C TYR A 70 10.13 11.98 -23.26
N ALA A 71 11.07 12.20 -24.19
CA ALA A 71 12.49 12.30 -23.85
C ALA A 71 12.78 13.73 -23.38
N ILE A 72 13.18 13.88 -22.11
CA ILE A 72 13.51 15.18 -21.52
C ILE A 72 14.82 15.68 -22.15
N PRO A 73 14.82 16.85 -22.81
CA PRO A 73 16.03 17.35 -23.44
C PRO A 73 17.11 17.73 -22.42
N LEU A 74 18.36 17.39 -22.70
CA LEU A 74 19.48 17.70 -21.78
C LEU A 74 19.73 19.21 -21.59
N GLN A 75 19.32 19.99 -22.59
CA GLN A 75 19.36 21.46 -22.60
C GLN A 75 18.16 22.12 -21.94
N ASP A 76 17.13 21.35 -21.56
CA ASP A 76 15.96 21.90 -20.88
C ASP A 76 16.37 22.50 -19.53
N ARG A 77 16.10 23.79 -19.36
CA ARG A 77 16.42 24.54 -18.14
C ARG A 77 15.35 24.38 -17.08
N THR A 78 14.14 23.98 -17.47
CA THR A 78 12.96 23.88 -16.60
C THR A 78 12.18 22.58 -16.82
N PRO A 79 12.84 21.41 -16.81
CA PRO A 79 12.21 20.14 -17.17
C PRO A 79 11.04 19.78 -16.25
N GLY A 80 11.16 20.10 -14.95
CA GLY A 80 10.07 19.88 -14.00
C GLY A 80 8.82 20.69 -14.30
N TRP A 81 8.96 21.94 -14.76
CA TRP A 81 7.82 22.80 -15.12
C TRP A 81 7.17 22.33 -16.42
N ASN A 82 7.97 22.02 -17.43
CA ASN A 82 7.47 21.53 -18.72
C ASN A 82 6.70 20.21 -18.55
N LEU A 83 7.23 19.29 -17.74
CA LEU A 83 6.54 18.07 -17.37
C LEU A 83 5.28 18.33 -16.54
N HIS A 84 5.32 19.25 -15.58
CA HIS A 84 4.14 19.61 -14.79
C HIS A 84 3.00 20.12 -15.67
N VAL A 85 3.27 21.05 -16.60
CA VAL A 85 2.27 21.57 -17.56
C VAL A 85 1.72 20.43 -18.42
N LYS A 86 2.61 19.56 -18.92
CA LYS A 86 2.22 18.44 -19.78
C LYS A 86 1.34 17.42 -19.04
N VAL A 87 1.76 17.00 -17.85
CA VAL A 87 1.02 16.04 -17.01
C VAL A 87 -0.31 16.64 -16.58
N GLY A 88 -0.34 17.92 -16.18
CA GLY A 88 -1.58 18.63 -15.85
C GLY A 88 -2.57 18.65 -17.02
N ALA A 89 -2.08 18.91 -18.24
CA ALA A 89 -2.93 18.88 -19.43
C ALA A 89 -3.51 17.48 -19.71
N MET A 90 -2.71 16.42 -19.55
CA MET A 90 -3.16 15.03 -19.76
C MET A 90 -4.16 14.56 -18.70
N ILE A 91 -3.96 14.96 -17.44
CA ILE A 91 -4.94 14.74 -16.37
C ILE A 91 -6.22 15.52 -16.66
N GLY A 92 -6.10 16.79 -17.08
CA GLY A 92 -7.24 17.62 -17.48
C GLY A 92 -8.09 16.97 -18.58
N GLN A 93 -7.47 16.37 -19.59
CA GLN A 93 -8.20 15.62 -20.62
C GLN A 93 -9.05 14.48 -20.04
N GLY A 94 -8.52 13.74 -19.07
CA GLY A 94 -9.27 12.68 -18.39
C GLY A 94 -10.40 13.19 -17.51
N LEU A 95 -10.23 14.35 -16.87
CA LEU A 95 -11.27 14.99 -16.07
C LEU A 95 -12.46 15.49 -16.90
N TYR A 96 -12.19 15.95 -18.13
CA TYR A 96 -13.24 16.45 -19.03
C TYR A 96 -13.83 15.35 -19.93
N ALA A 97 -13.31 14.13 -19.85
CA ALA A 97 -13.86 13.00 -20.59
C ALA A 97 -15.21 12.55 -19.98
N PRO A 98 -16.13 12.01 -20.79
CA PRO A 98 -17.39 11.50 -20.27
C PRO A 98 -17.14 10.22 -19.44
N GLY A 99 -17.38 10.28 -18.13
CA GLY A 99 -17.18 9.17 -17.20
C GLY A 99 -15.75 9.08 -16.65
N ARG A 100 -15.45 8.01 -15.91
CA ARG A 100 -14.19 7.89 -15.18
C ARG A 100 -12.98 7.69 -16.09
N GLY A 101 -11.96 8.55 -15.91
CA GLY A 101 -10.68 8.48 -16.60
C GLY A 101 -9.60 7.70 -15.83
N LEU A 102 -8.56 7.27 -16.54
CA LEU A 102 -7.32 6.71 -15.99
C LEU A 102 -6.11 7.40 -16.62
N PHE A 103 -5.17 7.85 -15.79
CA PHE A 103 -3.88 8.37 -16.23
C PHE A 103 -2.72 7.51 -15.70
N LEU A 104 -1.88 7.01 -16.60
CA LEU A 104 -0.68 6.23 -16.27
C LEU A 104 0.57 7.07 -16.55
N LEU A 105 1.41 7.31 -15.55
CA LEU A 105 2.71 7.97 -15.71
C LEU A 105 3.83 6.98 -15.39
N HIS A 106 4.74 6.79 -16.33
CA HIS A 106 5.93 5.99 -16.19
C HIS A 106 7.18 6.86 -16.29
N TYR A 107 8.16 6.63 -15.42
CA TYR A 107 9.51 7.18 -15.55
C TYR A 107 10.54 6.06 -15.44
N ALA A 108 11.49 6.04 -16.37
CA ALA A 108 12.70 5.22 -16.31
C ALA A 108 13.96 6.10 -16.41
N GLY A 109 14.96 5.80 -15.60
CA GLY A 109 16.24 6.53 -15.61
C GLY A 109 16.85 6.70 -14.22
N HIS A 110 17.73 7.69 -14.06
CA HIS A 110 18.35 7.97 -12.77
C HIS A 110 17.41 8.69 -11.81
N GLY A 111 17.41 8.21 -10.56
CA GLY A 111 16.77 8.87 -9.44
C GLY A 111 17.79 9.12 -8.33
N VAL A 112 17.65 10.23 -7.62
CA VAL A 112 18.45 10.53 -6.42
C VAL A 112 17.54 11.06 -5.32
N GLU A 113 17.82 10.66 -4.10
CA GLU A 113 17.25 11.33 -2.93
C GLU A 113 18.10 12.57 -2.59
N ARG A 114 17.44 13.72 -2.37
CA ARG A 114 18.03 14.84 -1.63
C ARG A 114 17.01 15.43 -0.66
N ASP A 115 17.44 15.66 0.56
CA ASP A 115 16.63 16.27 1.63
C ASP A 115 15.28 15.56 1.84
N GLY A 116 15.26 14.22 1.72
CA GLY A 116 14.04 13.44 1.83
C GLY A 116 13.10 13.50 0.63
N HIS A 117 13.51 14.12 -0.49
CA HIS A 117 12.73 14.22 -1.71
C HIS A 117 13.38 13.45 -2.86
N LEU A 118 12.53 12.84 -3.70
CA LEU A 118 12.97 12.18 -4.92
C LEU A 118 13.17 13.22 -6.03
N PHE A 119 14.33 13.14 -6.68
CA PHE A 119 14.62 13.88 -7.89
C PHE A 119 14.90 12.90 -9.02
N PHE A 120 14.28 13.12 -10.18
CA PHE A 120 14.73 12.51 -11.42
C PHE A 120 15.86 13.35 -11.99
N THR A 121 16.94 12.68 -12.39
CA THR A 121 18.18 13.33 -12.80
C THR A 121 18.70 12.74 -14.09
N SER A 122 19.38 13.56 -14.87
CA SER A 122 20.21 13.11 -15.98
C SER A 122 21.65 12.91 -15.51
N GLU A 123 22.49 12.36 -16.40
CA GLU A 123 23.93 12.21 -16.18
C GLU A 123 24.66 13.54 -15.95
N ASN A 124 24.24 14.61 -16.64
CA ASN A 124 24.91 15.91 -16.57
C ASN A 124 24.51 16.73 -15.33
N GLY A 125 23.75 16.13 -14.41
CA GLY A 125 23.31 16.75 -13.16
C GLY A 125 22.04 17.60 -13.28
N ARG A 126 21.41 17.70 -14.46
CA ARG A 126 20.05 18.28 -14.57
C ARG A 126 19.07 17.41 -13.81
N ARG A 127 18.19 18.04 -13.03
CA ARG A 127 17.25 17.33 -12.16
C ARG A 127 16.02 18.17 -11.87
N PHE A 128 14.94 17.50 -11.48
CA PHE A 128 13.73 18.14 -10.97
C PHE A 128 13.10 17.32 -9.85
N ASN A 129 12.38 17.99 -8.96
CA ASN A 129 11.70 17.34 -7.84
C ASN A 129 10.44 16.63 -8.34
N VAL A 130 10.34 15.32 -8.08
CA VAL A 130 9.18 14.50 -8.47
C VAL A 130 7.90 14.91 -7.72
N GLY A 131 8.05 15.58 -6.57
CA GLY A 131 6.94 16.18 -5.83
C GLY A 131 6.11 17.18 -6.66
N LEU A 132 6.68 17.79 -7.71
CA LEU A 132 5.91 18.61 -8.65
C LEU A 132 4.85 17.78 -9.40
N LEU A 133 5.18 16.55 -9.79
CA LEU A 133 4.25 15.67 -10.49
C LEU A 133 3.25 15.03 -9.53
N LEU A 134 3.72 14.60 -8.35
CA LEU A 134 2.83 14.04 -7.32
C LEU A 134 1.83 15.08 -6.80
N GLY A 135 2.23 16.35 -6.71
CA GLY A 135 1.35 17.45 -6.30
C GLY A 135 0.15 17.68 -7.23
N LEU A 136 0.25 17.32 -8.52
CA LEU A 136 -0.89 17.33 -9.44
C LEU A 136 -1.93 16.27 -9.09
N ALA A 137 -1.50 15.19 -8.44
CA ALA A 137 -2.35 14.09 -8.02
C ALA A 137 -2.81 14.22 -6.55
N ASP A 138 -2.33 15.20 -5.78
CA ASP A 138 -2.72 15.37 -4.37
C ASP A 138 -4.20 15.80 -4.25
N GLY A 139 -4.91 15.27 -3.25
CA GLY A 139 -6.33 15.58 -2.98
C GLY A 139 -6.57 16.99 -2.43
N ASN A 140 -5.50 17.68 -2.02
CA ASN A 140 -5.52 19.08 -1.61
C ASN A 140 -5.01 20.05 -2.68
N GLY A 141 -4.71 19.54 -3.89
CA GLY A 141 -4.22 20.35 -5.00
C GLY A 141 -5.33 21.18 -5.66
N TYR A 142 -4.96 22.26 -6.35
CA TYR A 142 -5.91 23.11 -7.08
C TYR A 142 -6.63 22.40 -8.24
N MET A 143 -6.12 21.26 -8.70
CA MET A 143 -6.59 20.60 -9.92
C MET A 143 -7.58 19.45 -9.66
N LEU A 144 -7.43 18.72 -8.56
CA LEU A 144 -8.21 17.50 -8.29
C LEU A 144 -8.89 17.59 -6.93
N SER A 145 -10.20 17.42 -6.92
CA SER A 145 -10.96 17.15 -5.71
C SER A 145 -10.89 15.66 -5.32
N PRO A 146 -11.24 15.30 -4.07
CA PRO A 146 -11.40 13.91 -3.63
C PRO A 146 -12.36 13.09 -4.51
N ASP A 147 -13.39 13.73 -5.06
CA ASP A 147 -14.46 13.11 -5.85
C ASP A 147 -14.22 13.19 -7.37
N SER A 148 -13.04 13.65 -7.79
CA SER A 148 -12.69 13.73 -9.21
C SER A 148 -12.72 12.33 -9.85
N GLU A 149 -13.44 12.20 -10.97
CA GLU A 149 -13.59 10.94 -11.71
C GLU A 149 -12.36 10.60 -12.55
N ILE A 150 -11.15 10.66 -11.97
CA ILE A 150 -9.92 10.22 -12.62
C ILE A 150 -9.03 9.47 -11.64
N ASP A 151 -8.59 8.28 -12.00
CA ASP A 151 -7.60 7.52 -11.23
C ASP A 151 -6.20 7.70 -11.85
N ILE A 152 -5.15 7.65 -11.01
CA ILE A 152 -3.77 7.93 -11.43
C ILE A 152 -2.81 6.84 -10.93
N VAL A 153 -1.93 6.36 -11.81
CA VAL A 153 -0.85 5.43 -11.43
C VAL A 153 0.49 6.02 -11.83
N PHE A 154 1.40 6.08 -10.87
CA PHE A 154 2.80 6.42 -11.08
C PHE A 154 3.66 5.15 -11.02
N ILE A 155 4.49 4.92 -12.04
CA ILE A 155 5.42 3.79 -12.13
C ILE A 155 6.83 4.36 -12.25
N PHE A 156 7.65 4.19 -11.23
CA PHE A 156 9.00 4.77 -11.14
C PHE A 156 10.08 3.71 -11.15
N ASP A 157 10.72 3.54 -12.30
CA ASP A 157 11.88 2.67 -12.53
C ASP A 157 13.19 3.47 -12.38
N SER A 158 13.51 3.79 -11.12
CA SER A 158 14.70 4.57 -10.79
C SER A 158 15.19 4.29 -9.36
N CYS A 159 16.46 4.62 -9.10
CA CYS A 159 17.03 4.61 -7.75
C CYS A 159 16.25 5.57 -6.85
N PHE A 160 16.12 5.21 -5.57
CA PHE A 160 15.40 5.98 -4.54
C PHE A 160 13.91 6.23 -4.83
N SER A 161 13.34 5.58 -5.86
CA SER A 161 11.92 5.69 -6.22
C SER A 161 10.96 5.47 -5.05
N HIS A 162 11.31 4.66 -4.04
CA HIS A 162 10.53 4.46 -2.83
C HIS A 162 10.29 5.75 -2.03
N VAL A 163 11.10 6.80 -2.20
CA VAL A 163 10.89 8.09 -1.54
C VAL A 163 9.57 8.74 -1.97
N ALA A 164 9.06 8.41 -3.16
CA ALA A 164 7.74 8.87 -3.62
C ALA A 164 6.54 8.20 -2.92
N THR A 165 6.77 7.18 -2.09
CA THR A 165 5.69 6.42 -1.41
C THR A 165 5.25 7.01 -0.06
N ARG A 166 5.47 8.31 0.15
CA ARG A 166 5.24 8.97 1.45
C ARG A 166 3.82 9.53 1.57
N ASN A 167 3.15 9.11 2.65
CA ASN A 167 1.84 9.54 3.17
C ASN A 167 0.60 9.18 2.33
N MET A 168 -0.53 8.99 3.02
CA MET A 168 -1.81 8.56 2.44
C MET A 168 -2.94 9.50 2.86
N VAL A 169 -3.89 9.76 1.97
CA VAL A 169 -5.14 10.47 2.21
C VAL A 169 -6.32 9.57 1.84
N ASN A 170 -7.34 9.47 2.69
CA ASN A 170 -8.53 8.67 2.40
C ASN A 170 -9.48 9.44 1.46
N ALA A 171 -9.74 8.92 0.25
CA ALA A 171 -10.70 9.50 -0.72
C ALA A 171 -11.21 8.43 -1.72
N GLU A 172 -12.20 8.75 -2.56
CA GLU A 172 -12.75 7.80 -3.54
C GLU A 172 -11.85 7.63 -4.78
N ARG A 173 -11.21 8.73 -5.20
CA ARG A 173 -10.18 8.74 -6.25
C ARG A 173 -8.98 7.88 -5.85
N ILE A 174 -8.41 7.17 -6.82
CA ILE A 174 -7.25 6.32 -6.57
C ILE A 174 -5.97 6.96 -7.11
N VAL A 175 -4.95 7.04 -6.28
CA VAL A 175 -3.58 7.40 -6.68
C VAL A 175 -2.63 6.34 -6.17
N GLU A 176 -1.99 5.61 -7.08
CA GLU A 176 -1.01 4.58 -6.75
C GLU A 176 0.40 4.95 -7.20
N VAL A 177 1.39 4.52 -6.42
CA VAL A 177 2.81 4.60 -6.74
C VAL A 177 3.41 3.20 -6.68
N LEU A 178 3.94 2.75 -7.80
CA LEU A 178 4.72 1.54 -7.98
C LEU A 178 6.18 1.96 -8.16
N ALA A 179 7.04 1.64 -7.20
CA ALA A 179 8.44 2.06 -7.18
C ALA A 179 9.38 0.85 -7.28
N ALA A 180 10.45 0.99 -8.06
CA ALA A 180 11.44 -0.06 -8.28
C ALA A 180 12.24 -0.47 -7.04
N THR A 181 12.32 0.40 -6.03
CA THR A 181 13.22 0.26 -4.88
C THR A 181 12.46 0.20 -3.56
N SER A 182 13.18 -0.01 -2.47
CA SER A 182 12.68 0.09 -1.09
C SER A 182 13.73 0.80 -0.23
N PRO A 183 13.39 1.26 1.00
CA PRO A 183 14.38 1.85 1.90
C PRO A 183 15.61 0.97 2.14
N ASN A 184 15.43 -0.36 2.12
CA ASN A 184 16.50 -1.33 2.35
C ASN A 184 17.26 -1.71 1.06
N SER A 185 16.74 -1.36 -0.11
CA SER A 185 17.35 -1.62 -1.42
C SER A 185 17.16 -0.39 -2.33
N PRO A 186 17.82 0.75 -2.01
CA PRO A 186 17.54 2.04 -2.64
C PRO A 186 18.10 2.16 -4.06
N LEU A 187 18.96 1.23 -4.50
CA LEU A 187 19.56 1.25 -5.82
C LEU A 187 18.78 0.32 -6.76
N ALA A 188 18.27 0.89 -7.85
CA ALA A 188 17.57 0.12 -8.89
C ALA A 188 18.56 -0.67 -9.75
N ASN A 189 18.09 -1.75 -10.38
CA ASN A 189 18.90 -2.51 -11.33
C ASN A 189 19.04 -1.70 -12.63
N ALA A 190 20.17 -1.04 -12.83
CA ALA A 190 20.54 -0.51 -14.14
C ALA A 190 21.19 -1.62 -14.97
N ALA A 191 20.72 -1.83 -16.22
CA ALA A 191 21.34 -2.47 -17.41
C ALA A 191 22.40 -3.60 -17.30
N GLN A 192 22.72 -4.15 -16.14
CA GLN A 192 23.82 -5.09 -15.87
C GLN A 192 23.35 -6.55 -15.95
N GLY A 193 22.59 -6.88 -17.00
CA GLY A 193 22.11 -8.24 -17.27
C GLY A 193 20.96 -8.73 -16.38
N ARG A 194 20.33 -7.86 -15.58
CA ARG A 194 19.13 -8.15 -14.79
C ARG A 194 17.93 -7.37 -15.33
N ALA A 195 16.74 -7.93 -15.19
CA ALA A 195 15.51 -7.23 -15.56
C ALA A 195 15.32 -5.97 -14.70
N SER A 196 15.04 -4.84 -15.37
CA SER A 196 14.56 -3.59 -14.80
C SER A 196 13.21 -3.81 -14.07
N PHE A 197 12.77 -2.84 -13.28
CA PHE A 197 11.47 -2.96 -12.62
C PHE A 197 10.32 -3.04 -13.64
N THR A 198 10.41 -2.22 -14.69
CA THR A 198 9.48 -2.23 -15.83
C THR A 198 9.49 -3.57 -16.55
N GLY A 199 10.68 -4.17 -16.75
CA GLY A 199 10.81 -5.51 -17.31
C GLY A 199 10.17 -6.59 -16.44
N LYS A 200 10.28 -6.48 -15.11
CA LYS A 200 9.63 -7.40 -14.18
C LYS A 200 8.11 -7.28 -14.22
N LEU A 201 7.56 -6.06 -14.27
CA LEU A 201 6.13 -5.82 -14.44
C LEU A 201 5.62 -6.45 -15.74
N TRP A 202 6.30 -6.20 -16.86
CA TRP A 202 5.96 -6.78 -18.15
C TRP A 202 5.95 -8.31 -18.11
N ASN A 203 7.02 -8.93 -17.59
CA ASN A 203 7.14 -10.38 -17.47
C ASN A 203 5.99 -11.01 -16.68
N GLU A 204 5.64 -10.43 -15.52
CA GLU A 204 4.59 -10.96 -14.66
C GLU A 204 3.18 -10.74 -15.24
N ILE A 205 2.91 -9.58 -15.85
CA ILE A 205 1.62 -9.33 -16.52
C ILE A 205 1.45 -10.27 -17.73
N MET A 206 2.50 -10.45 -18.52
CA MET A 206 2.51 -11.42 -19.63
C MET A 206 2.27 -12.85 -19.15
N HIS A 207 2.93 -13.24 -18.05
CA HIS A 207 2.75 -14.55 -17.46
C HIS A 207 1.30 -14.79 -17.03
N ARG A 208 0.68 -13.83 -16.33
CA ARG A 208 -0.73 -13.89 -15.92
C ARG A 208 -1.67 -13.98 -17.12
N LYS A 209 -1.42 -13.18 -18.17
CA LYS A 209 -2.18 -13.24 -19.43
C LYS A 209 -2.08 -14.62 -20.08
N ALA A 210 -0.86 -15.19 -20.16
CA ALA A 210 -0.64 -16.52 -20.72
C ALA A 210 -1.32 -17.63 -19.89
N GLN A 211 -1.50 -17.43 -18.59
CA GLN A 211 -2.25 -18.32 -17.69
C GLN A 211 -3.77 -18.12 -17.77
N GLY A 212 -4.27 -17.22 -18.64
CA GLY A 212 -5.70 -16.97 -18.81
C GLY A 212 -6.33 -16.06 -17.75
N HIS A 213 -5.53 -15.29 -17.02
CA HIS A 213 -6.07 -14.28 -16.11
C HIS A 213 -6.83 -13.22 -16.89
N LYS A 214 -8.01 -12.84 -16.40
CA LYS A 214 -8.86 -11.81 -17.02
C LYS A 214 -8.51 -10.40 -16.60
N SER A 215 -7.85 -10.24 -15.45
CA SER A 215 -7.50 -8.94 -14.90
C SER A 215 -6.23 -9.03 -14.06
N VAL A 216 -5.61 -7.89 -13.76
CA VAL A 216 -4.47 -7.76 -12.84
C VAL A 216 -4.78 -6.66 -11.82
N GLU A 217 -4.77 -6.98 -10.52
CA GLU A 217 -4.79 -5.98 -9.45
C GLU A 217 -3.36 -5.54 -9.13
N LEU A 218 -3.11 -4.23 -9.10
CA LEU A 218 -1.75 -3.69 -8.99
C LEU A 218 -1.09 -4.03 -7.64
N ALA A 219 -1.83 -4.02 -6.53
CA ALA A 219 -1.33 -4.48 -5.23
C ALA A 219 -0.90 -5.96 -5.26
N GLU A 220 -1.66 -6.83 -5.92
CA GLU A 220 -1.33 -8.26 -6.06
C GLU A 220 -0.13 -8.50 -6.98
N LEU A 221 -0.04 -7.72 -8.08
CA LEU A 221 1.13 -7.71 -8.95
C LEU A 221 2.38 -7.33 -8.16
N MET A 222 2.31 -6.27 -7.36
CA MET A 222 3.42 -5.79 -6.55
C MET A 222 3.79 -6.77 -5.44
N ASP A 223 2.82 -7.42 -4.82
CA ASP A 223 3.08 -8.48 -3.83
C ASP A 223 3.90 -9.63 -4.45
N THR A 224 3.52 -10.05 -5.65
CA THR A 224 4.25 -11.07 -6.42
C THR A 224 5.69 -10.62 -6.71
N LEU A 225 5.88 -9.38 -7.16
CA LEU A 225 7.21 -8.85 -7.46
C LEU A 225 8.07 -8.68 -6.21
N ILE A 226 7.48 -8.25 -5.10
CA ILE A 226 8.15 -8.15 -3.79
C ILE A 226 8.69 -9.52 -3.37
N THR A 227 7.86 -10.56 -3.50
CA THR A 227 8.22 -11.93 -3.12
C THR A 227 9.29 -12.51 -4.06
N LYS A 228 9.18 -12.26 -5.37
CA LYS A 228 10.10 -12.79 -6.39
C LYS A 228 11.39 -11.96 -6.57
N SER A 229 11.51 -10.79 -5.94
CA SER A 229 12.67 -9.87 -6.11
C SER A 229 13.42 -9.59 -4.80
N PRO A 230 14.10 -10.58 -4.20
CA PRO A 230 14.75 -10.41 -2.90
C PRO A 230 15.94 -9.42 -2.91
N GLN A 231 16.58 -9.21 -4.07
CA GLN A 231 17.79 -8.36 -4.16
C GLN A 231 17.47 -6.86 -4.25
N VAL A 232 16.54 -6.50 -5.14
CA VAL A 232 16.01 -5.14 -5.28
C VAL A 232 14.51 -5.27 -5.13
N ARG A 233 14.06 -5.04 -3.90
CA ARG A 233 12.67 -5.18 -3.51
C ARG A 233 11.93 -3.91 -3.93
N PRO A 234 10.92 -4.01 -4.81
CA PRO A 234 10.10 -2.86 -5.15
C PRO A 234 9.20 -2.48 -3.98
N SER A 235 8.65 -1.27 -4.01
CA SER A 235 7.66 -0.81 -3.05
C SER A 235 6.39 -0.35 -3.75
N TYR A 236 5.28 -0.46 -3.02
CA TYR A 236 3.96 -0.08 -3.48
C TYR A 236 3.33 0.84 -2.45
N LYS A 237 2.58 1.82 -2.92
CA LYS A 237 1.77 2.67 -2.08
C LYS A 237 0.50 3.12 -2.77
N LEU A 238 -0.60 3.00 -2.05
CA LEU A 238 -1.82 3.73 -2.34
C LEU A 238 -1.72 5.08 -1.63
N LEU A 239 -1.49 6.16 -2.38
CA LEU A 239 -1.39 7.53 -1.84
C LEU A 239 -2.78 8.10 -1.56
N ILE A 240 -3.74 7.80 -2.44
CA ILE A 240 -5.12 8.23 -2.27
C ILE A 240 -6.02 7.03 -2.55
N GLY A 241 -6.99 6.84 -1.66
CA GLY A 241 -7.95 5.75 -1.74
C GLY A 241 -7.60 4.55 -0.88
N VAL A 242 -8.45 3.53 -1.02
CA VAL A 242 -8.56 2.36 -0.12
C VAL A 242 -8.76 1.06 -0.92
N HIS A 243 -8.76 1.17 -2.24
CA HIS A 243 -8.85 0.07 -3.19
C HIS A 243 -7.67 0.14 -4.15
N SER A 244 -7.11 -1.02 -4.52
CA SER A 244 -6.09 -1.05 -5.57
C SER A 244 -6.76 -1.20 -6.93
N LEU A 245 -6.20 -0.56 -7.96
CA LEU A 245 -6.68 -0.66 -9.33
C LEU A 245 -6.56 -2.09 -9.85
N ARG A 246 -7.67 -2.56 -10.42
CA ARG A 246 -7.75 -3.81 -11.15
C ARG A 246 -8.01 -3.51 -12.62
N LEU A 247 -7.01 -3.84 -13.45
CA LEU A 247 -7.01 -3.57 -14.89
C LEU A 247 -7.36 -4.84 -15.66
N GLU A 248 -8.26 -4.74 -16.63
CA GLU A 248 -8.70 -5.86 -17.45
C GLU A 248 -7.66 -6.23 -18.51
N LEU A 249 -7.52 -7.52 -18.79
CA LEU A 249 -6.67 -8.09 -19.83
C LEU A 249 -7.55 -8.51 -21.01
N PRO A 250 -7.62 -7.72 -22.10
CA PRO A 250 -8.42 -8.07 -23.27
C PRO A 250 -7.87 -9.29 -24.01
N GLY A 251 -8.79 -10.02 -24.65
CA GLY A 251 -8.46 -11.14 -25.53
C GLY A 251 -8.26 -12.48 -24.81
N GLY A 252 -8.85 -12.65 -23.62
CA GLY A 252 -9.08 -13.96 -23.02
C GLY A 252 -9.97 -14.80 -23.95
N SER A 253 -9.36 -15.45 -24.93
CA SER A 253 -10.05 -16.33 -25.88
C SER A 253 -10.77 -17.41 -25.09
N GLY A 254 -12.00 -17.74 -25.51
CA GLY A 254 -12.84 -18.80 -24.94
C GLY A 254 -12.27 -20.20 -25.15
N SER A 255 -11.03 -20.43 -24.74
CA SER A 255 -10.50 -21.75 -24.47
C SER A 255 -11.03 -22.17 -23.10
N THR A 256 -11.37 -23.45 -22.98
CA THR A 256 -11.75 -24.17 -21.74
C THR A 256 -10.59 -24.17 -20.73
N VAL A 257 -10.09 -23.00 -20.37
CA VAL A 257 -9.03 -22.80 -19.40
C VAL A 257 -9.70 -22.81 -18.05
N VAL A 258 -9.38 -23.85 -17.29
CA VAL A 258 -9.68 -23.98 -15.87
C VAL A 258 -9.48 -22.60 -15.21
N PRO A 259 -10.45 -22.10 -14.43
CA PRO A 259 -10.27 -20.86 -13.69
C PRO A 259 -8.90 -20.90 -13.01
N PRO A 260 -8.07 -19.84 -13.11
CA PRO A 260 -6.77 -19.86 -12.46
C PRO A 260 -6.99 -20.27 -11.00
N PRO A 261 -6.22 -21.26 -10.50
CA PRO A 261 -6.45 -21.81 -9.18
C PRO A 261 -6.48 -20.69 -8.16
N VAL A 262 -7.39 -20.78 -7.20
CA VAL A 262 -7.37 -19.92 -6.02
C VAL A 262 -6.02 -20.14 -5.33
N VAL A 263 -5.07 -19.23 -5.57
CA VAL A 263 -3.76 -19.29 -4.94
C VAL A 263 -3.92 -18.72 -3.55
N GLU A 264 -3.85 -19.59 -2.54
CA GLU A 264 -3.80 -19.12 -1.16
C GLU A 264 -2.52 -18.29 -0.93
N PRO A 265 -2.59 -17.22 -0.14
CA PRO A 265 -1.42 -16.39 0.14
C PRO A 265 -0.32 -17.22 0.81
N GLN A 266 0.89 -17.21 0.24
CA GLN A 266 2.05 -17.88 0.84
C GLN A 266 2.74 -17.01 1.91
N TYR A 267 2.55 -15.69 1.81
CA TYR A 267 3.10 -14.70 2.73
C TYR A 267 1.95 -13.88 3.34
N PHE A 268 1.95 -13.79 4.66
CA PHE A 268 0.98 -13.01 5.41
C PHE A 268 1.63 -11.78 6.02
N ALA A 269 0.86 -10.71 6.13
CA ALA A 269 1.17 -9.57 6.97
C ALA A 269 0.35 -9.66 8.26
N VAL A 270 1.02 -9.53 9.39
CA VAL A 270 0.40 -9.36 10.70
C VAL A 270 0.46 -7.89 11.06
N PHE A 271 -0.69 -7.29 11.35
CA PHE A 271 -0.79 -5.86 11.60
C PHE A 271 -1.82 -5.57 12.68
N SER A 272 -1.62 -4.46 13.38
CA SER A 272 -2.56 -3.97 14.37
C SER A 272 -3.42 -2.83 13.83
N VAL A 273 -4.66 -2.77 14.29
CA VAL A 273 -5.59 -1.66 14.03
C VAL A 273 -6.11 -1.13 15.35
N TYR A 274 -5.93 0.17 15.59
CA TYR A 274 -6.41 0.84 16.80
C TYR A 274 -7.72 1.59 16.53
N VAL A 275 -8.78 1.18 17.23
CA VAL A 275 -10.13 1.73 17.11
C VAL A 275 -10.46 2.51 18.39
N ALA A 276 -10.93 3.74 18.25
CA ALA A 276 -11.17 4.67 19.36
C ALA A 276 -12.28 4.22 20.31
N GLN A 277 -13.16 3.33 19.87
CA GLN A 277 -14.29 2.81 20.64
C GLN A 277 -14.21 1.29 20.74
N SER A 278 -14.55 0.75 21.90
CA SER A 278 -14.64 -0.70 22.08
C SER A 278 -15.88 -1.26 21.41
N LEU A 279 -15.69 -2.33 20.63
CA LEU A 279 -16.82 -3.13 20.15
C LEU A 279 -17.33 -4.02 21.29
N SER A 280 -18.65 -4.22 21.36
CA SER A 280 -19.24 -5.23 22.23
C SER A 280 -18.81 -6.64 21.80
N ALA A 281 -18.97 -7.62 22.69
CA ALA A 281 -18.73 -9.03 22.34
C ALA A 281 -19.54 -9.47 21.10
N SER A 282 -20.79 -9.00 20.98
CA SER A 282 -21.62 -9.26 19.79
C SER A 282 -21.09 -8.57 18.53
N GLY A 283 -20.52 -7.37 18.65
CA GLY A 283 -19.87 -6.67 17.55
C GLY A 283 -18.60 -7.37 17.06
N ILE A 284 -17.77 -7.88 17.98
CA ILE A 284 -16.59 -8.68 17.63
C ILE A 284 -17.03 -9.98 16.95
N ALA A 285 -18.06 -10.66 17.46
CA ALA A 285 -18.59 -11.89 16.84
C ALA A 285 -19.07 -11.62 15.41
N ALA A 286 -19.83 -10.55 15.18
CA ALA A 286 -20.30 -10.15 13.86
C ALA A 286 -19.14 -9.83 12.89
N LEU A 287 -18.09 -9.17 13.38
CA LEU A 287 -16.88 -8.91 12.60
C LEU A 287 -16.19 -10.22 12.17
N VAL A 288 -16.04 -11.18 13.09
CA VAL A 288 -15.44 -12.50 12.80
C VAL A 288 -16.29 -13.28 11.80
N GLU A 289 -17.60 -13.30 11.96
CA GLU A 289 -18.52 -13.92 11.01
C GLU A 289 -18.41 -13.31 9.61
N TRP A 290 -18.35 -11.97 9.54
CA TRP A 290 -18.14 -11.28 8.27
C TRP A 290 -16.80 -11.67 7.63
N ILE A 291 -15.70 -11.70 8.40
CA ILE A 291 -14.38 -12.12 7.89
C ILE A 291 -14.43 -13.56 7.35
N HIS A 292 -15.10 -14.48 8.06
CA HIS A 292 -15.26 -15.86 7.61
C HIS A 292 -16.12 -16.00 6.34
N SER A 293 -16.99 -15.02 6.06
CA SER A 293 -17.79 -14.99 4.83
C SER A 293 -16.99 -14.55 3.59
N LEU A 294 -15.79 -14.00 3.77
CA LEU A 294 -14.96 -13.50 2.66
C LEU A 294 -14.35 -14.66 1.85
N PRO A 295 -14.07 -14.43 0.55
CA PRO A 295 -13.32 -15.39 -0.26
C PRO A 295 -11.98 -15.75 0.37
N ARG A 296 -11.61 -17.04 0.35
CA ARG A 296 -10.33 -17.52 0.94
C ARG A 296 -9.10 -16.82 0.38
N THR A 297 -9.16 -16.36 -0.88
CA THR A 297 -8.12 -15.56 -1.55
C THR A 297 -7.74 -14.29 -0.78
N VAL A 298 -8.68 -13.71 -0.03
CA VAL A 298 -8.43 -12.50 0.77
C VAL A 298 -7.43 -12.80 1.89
N GLY A 299 -7.52 -13.98 2.50
CA GLY A 299 -6.62 -14.42 3.57
C GLY A 299 -6.69 -13.58 4.85
N LEU A 300 -7.74 -12.76 5.03
CA LEU A 300 -7.96 -11.93 6.22
C LEU A 300 -8.48 -12.79 7.37
N ALA A 301 -7.90 -12.62 8.55
CA ALA A 301 -8.28 -13.26 9.80
C ALA A 301 -8.06 -12.30 10.97
N LEU A 302 -8.94 -12.36 11.96
CA LEU A 302 -8.74 -11.69 13.25
C LEU A 302 -8.04 -12.66 14.20
N ASP A 303 -6.76 -12.40 14.50
CA ASP A 303 -5.95 -13.27 15.36
C ASP A 303 -6.18 -12.96 16.84
N SER A 304 -6.42 -11.70 17.21
CA SER A 304 -6.70 -11.29 18.60
C SER A 304 -7.39 -9.92 18.68
N ALA A 305 -8.15 -9.69 19.75
CA ALA A 305 -8.68 -8.38 20.11
C ALA A 305 -8.37 -8.11 21.59
N TYR A 306 -7.88 -6.91 21.89
CA TYR A 306 -7.52 -6.49 23.24
C TYR A 306 -8.35 -5.27 23.62
N GLU A 307 -9.15 -5.41 24.68
CA GLU A 307 -9.84 -4.29 25.30
C GLU A 307 -8.86 -3.46 26.12
N THR A 308 -8.94 -2.14 25.94
CA THR A 308 -8.16 -1.14 26.67
C THR A 308 -9.13 -0.02 27.11
N SER A 309 -8.71 1.25 27.12
CA SER A 309 -9.65 2.39 27.10
C SER A 309 -10.39 2.54 25.75
N SER A 310 -10.06 1.69 24.80
CA SER A 310 -10.51 1.59 23.42
C SER A 310 -10.30 0.15 22.96
N MET A 311 -10.16 -0.15 21.66
CA MET A 311 -9.88 -1.52 21.21
C MET A 311 -8.73 -1.62 20.21
N LEU A 312 -7.84 -2.58 20.47
CA LEU A 312 -6.75 -2.94 19.59
C LEU A 312 -7.03 -4.31 18.95
N PHE A 313 -7.13 -4.33 17.62
CA PHE A 313 -7.28 -5.57 16.86
C PHE A 313 -5.94 -5.99 16.27
N ILE A 314 -5.63 -7.28 16.31
CA ILE A 314 -4.51 -7.89 15.61
C ILE A 314 -5.07 -8.74 14.48
N PHE A 315 -4.75 -8.33 13.25
CA PHE A 315 -5.14 -9.02 12.04
C PHE A 315 -3.96 -9.75 11.43
N ARG A 316 -4.29 -10.81 10.71
CA ARG A 316 -3.43 -11.43 9.72
C ARG A 316 -4.14 -11.36 8.39
N ALA A 317 -3.47 -10.91 7.34
CA ALA A 317 -4.01 -10.89 5.98
C ALA A 317 -2.95 -11.33 4.98
N SER A 318 -3.38 -11.63 3.75
CA SER A 318 -2.44 -11.69 2.63
C SER A 318 -1.63 -10.40 2.53
N GLN A 319 -0.38 -10.50 2.10
CA GLN A 319 0.49 -9.33 2.00
C GLN A 319 -0.12 -8.26 1.07
N TYR A 320 -0.76 -8.65 -0.03
CA TYR A 320 -1.42 -7.68 -0.93
C TYR A 320 -2.59 -6.92 -0.26
N ILE A 321 -3.35 -7.53 0.65
CA ILE A 321 -4.39 -6.81 1.42
C ILE A 321 -3.74 -5.77 2.33
N PHE A 322 -2.65 -6.14 3.01
CA PHE A 322 -1.93 -5.18 3.84
C PHE A 322 -1.32 -4.04 3.01
N LEU A 323 -0.86 -4.28 1.79
CA LEU A 323 -0.38 -3.23 0.90
C LEU A 323 -1.42 -2.13 0.64
N LYS A 324 -2.72 -2.46 0.63
CA LYS A 324 -3.84 -1.51 0.51
C LYS A 324 -4.10 -0.72 1.80
N LEU A 325 -3.82 -1.34 2.95
CA LEU A 325 -4.00 -0.73 4.27
C LEU A 325 -2.76 0.05 4.76
N ASN A 326 -1.61 -0.20 4.15
CA ASN A 326 -0.34 0.36 4.59
C ASN A 326 -0.32 1.88 4.41
N GLY A 327 -0.21 2.62 5.52
CA GLY A 327 -0.25 4.08 5.54
C GLY A 327 -1.54 4.68 6.04
N ILE A 328 -2.58 3.86 6.27
CA ILE A 328 -3.77 4.30 6.97
C ILE A 328 -3.40 4.61 8.43
N ASN A 329 -3.86 5.75 8.94
CA ASN A 329 -3.69 6.12 10.34
C ASN A 329 -4.22 5.01 11.25
N ASN A 330 -3.51 4.72 12.34
CA ASN A 330 -3.86 3.67 13.31
C ASN A 330 -3.75 2.23 12.78
N VAL A 331 -3.23 2.01 11.57
CA VAL A 331 -2.83 0.70 11.07
C VAL A 331 -1.31 0.59 11.18
N THR A 332 -0.80 -0.47 11.80
CA THR A 332 0.65 -0.66 12.01
C THR A 332 1.06 -2.08 11.68
N LEU A 333 2.05 -2.24 10.80
CA LEU A 333 2.67 -3.54 10.55
C LEU A 333 3.39 -4.03 11.80
N LEU A 334 3.09 -5.25 12.21
CA LEU A 334 3.83 -5.95 13.28
C LEU A 334 4.91 -6.86 12.69
N GLY A 335 4.63 -7.49 11.56
CA GLY A 335 5.60 -8.32 10.85
C GLY A 335 5.00 -9.07 9.68
N TYR A 336 5.85 -9.76 8.92
CA TYR A 336 5.42 -10.69 7.89
C TYR A 336 5.69 -12.12 8.33
N THR A 337 4.76 -13.04 8.05
CA THR A 337 4.84 -14.45 8.47
C THR A 337 4.50 -15.40 7.32
N TRP A 338 4.99 -16.63 7.43
CA TRP A 338 4.71 -17.72 6.50
C TRP A 338 3.65 -18.70 7.03
N VAL A 339 3.35 -18.62 8.33
CA VAL A 339 2.43 -19.49 9.04
C VAL A 339 1.38 -18.67 9.78
N PRO A 340 0.16 -19.23 9.99
CA PRO A 340 -0.83 -18.65 10.88
C PRO A 340 -0.33 -18.52 12.32
N ASN A 341 -1.08 -17.79 13.15
CA ASN A 341 -0.83 -17.74 14.59
C ASN A 341 -0.82 -19.17 15.17
N ILE A 342 0.31 -19.55 15.77
CA ILE A 342 0.54 -20.88 16.33
C ILE A 342 -0.06 -21.04 17.73
N VAL A 343 -0.36 -19.94 18.44
CA VAL A 343 -0.84 -19.98 19.83
C VAL A 343 -2.18 -20.73 19.97
N PRO A 344 -3.21 -20.50 19.13
CA PRO A 344 -4.45 -21.27 19.20
C PRO A 344 -4.28 -22.75 18.83
N GLN A 345 -3.18 -23.12 18.18
CA GLN A 345 -2.89 -24.48 17.71
C GLN A 345 -2.12 -25.29 18.75
N ILE A 346 -1.55 -24.64 19.77
CA ILE A 346 -0.95 -25.34 20.91
C ILE A 346 -2.11 -25.96 21.69
N PRO A 347 -2.14 -27.30 21.87
CA PRO A 347 -3.14 -27.94 22.70
C PRO A 347 -3.13 -27.24 24.06
N ARG A 348 -4.28 -26.71 24.49
CA ARG A 348 -4.41 -26.27 25.89
C ARG A 348 -4.08 -27.50 26.72
N ALA A 349 -2.99 -27.45 27.47
CA ALA A 349 -2.78 -28.37 28.57
C ALA A 349 -4.05 -28.26 29.41
N GLU A 350 -4.82 -29.35 29.49
CA GLU A 350 -5.94 -29.44 30.42
C GLU A 350 -5.37 -29.00 31.76
N ALA A 351 -5.97 -27.94 32.34
CA ALA A 351 -5.59 -27.54 33.67
C ALA A 351 -5.75 -28.78 34.56
N PRO A 352 -4.73 -29.17 35.34
CA PRO A 352 -4.92 -30.22 36.32
C PRO A 352 -6.12 -29.82 37.17
N ASP A 353 -7.06 -30.75 37.29
CA ASP A 353 -8.35 -30.61 37.96
C ASP A 353 -8.33 -29.55 39.07
N ALA A 354 -9.36 -28.70 39.04
CA ALA A 354 -9.69 -27.76 40.09
C ALA A 354 -10.05 -28.51 41.40
N ALA A 355 -9.05 -29.10 42.03
CA ALA A 355 -9.12 -29.75 43.33
C ALA A 355 -7.85 -29.44 44.12
N ASN A 356 -7.47 -28.17 44.19
CA ASN A 356 -6.66 -27.70 45.31
C ASN A 356 -6.93 -26.22 45.62
N LYS A 357 -8.07 -25.99 46.27
CA LYS A 357 -8.21 -24.84 47.16
C LYS A 357 -7.14 -25.00 48.25
N GLN A 358 -6.08 -24.18 48.25
CA GLN A 358 -5.47 -23.71 49.49
C GLN A 358 -4.44 -22.58 49.30
N LYS A 359 -4.77 -21.44 49.95
CA LYS A 359 -3.89 -20.43 50.57
C LYS A 359 -3.11 -19.50 49.66
N GLU A 360 -3.78 -18.39 49.32
CA GLU A 360 -3.16 -17.09 49.13
C GLU A 360 -2.47 -16.67 50.44
N ASN A 361 -1.14 -16.80 50.52
CA ASN A 361 -0.35 -16.25 51.63
C ASN A 361 0.04 -14.81 51.28
N LEU A 362 -0.87 -13.86 51.54
CA LEU A 362 -0.50 -12.45 51.69
C LEU A 362 -0.58 -12.11 53.19
N PRO A 363 0.52 -11.68 53.84
CA PRO A 363 0.44 -11.22 55.22
C PRO A 363 -0.36 -9.92 55.30
N PRO A 364 -1.25 -9.75 56.30
CA PRO A 364 -2.05 -8.54 56.43
C PRO A 364 -1.18 -7.34 56.78
N LEU A 365 -1.40 -6.23 56.06
CA LEU A 365 -0.89 -4.90 56.41
C LEU A 365 -1.42 -4.53 57.81
N GLN A 366 -0.53 -4.50 58.80
CA GLN A 366 -0.86 -3.92 60.11
C GLN A 366 -0.97 -2.40 59.96
N LEU A 367 -2.20 -1.89 59.99
CA LEU A 367 -2.51 -0.50 60.31
C LEU A 367 -2.18 -0.25 61.78
N GLY A 368 -0.94 0.16 62.04
CA GLY A 368 -0.46 0.60 63.34
C GLY A 368 -0.95 2.01 63.67
N ALA A 369 -1.90 2.07 64.60
CA ALA A 369 -2.55 3.26 65.12
C ALA A 369 -1.61 4.27 65.79
N ALA A 370 -2.11 5.51 65.81
CA ALA A 370 -1.62 6.67 66.53
C ALA A 370 -1.10 6.37 67.94
N ARG A 371 0.09 6.88 68.27
CA ARG A 371 0.57 7.00 69.65
C ARG A 371 0.48 8.48 70.06
N LYS A 372 -0.49 8.79 70.91
CA LYS A 372 -0.64 10.05 71.61
C LYS A 372 -0.14 9.88 73.05
N ARG A 373 0.36 10.99 73.62
CA ARG A 373 0.66 11.31 75.03
C ARG A 373 2.13 11.12 75.43
N ARG A 374 2.75 11.96 76.26
CA ARG A 374 2.51 13.28 76.90
C ARG A 374 3.84 13.60 77.64
N HIS A 375 4.16 14.88 77.84
CA HIS A 375 4.84 15.52 79.00
C HIS A 375 5.15 14.60 80.22
N THR A 376 6.27 14.71 80.97
CA THR A 376 6.92 15.91 81.58
C THR A 376 8.32 15.60 82.18
N ASP A 377 9.09 16.68 82.40
CA ASP A 377 10.12 16.97 83.44
C ASP A 377 11.51 16.31 83.44
N PHE A 378 12.55 17.10 83.10
CA PHE A 378 13.45 17.79 84.05
C PHE A 378 14.03 19.06 83.42
#